data_AF-A0A0V8J325-F1
#
_entry.id   AF-A0A0V8J325-F1
#
_cell.length_a   1.000
_cell.length_b   1.000
_cell.length_c   1.000
_cell.angle_alpha   90.00
_cell.angle_beta   90.00
_cell.angle_gamma   90.00
#
_symmetry.space_group_name_H-M   'P 1'
#
loop_
_entity.id
_entity.type
_entity.pdbx_description
1 polymer ?
#
loop_
_entity_poly.entity_id
_entity_poly.type
_entity_poly.pdbx_seq_one_letter_code
_entity_poly.pdbx_strand_id
1 'polypeptide(L)' 'MAPVFTAASFQDGEIKDVRLEDYRGRWVVLFFYGSDFTFV' A
#
# COMPACT_ATOMS: atom_id res chain seq x y z
N MET A 1 4.74 7.93 -15.29
CA MET A 1 4.57 8.24 -13.84
C MET A 1 3.41 7.44 -13.32
N ALA A 2 3.54 6.80 -12.15
CA ALA A 2 2.41 6.13 -11.51
C ALA A 2 1.48 7.18 -10.85
N PRO A 3 0.15 6.95 -10.80
CA PRO A 3 -0.79 7.85 -10.16
C PRO A 3 -0.44 8.06 -8.68
N VAL A 4 -0.38 9.31 -8.24
CA VAL A 4 -0.15 9.62 -6.82
C VAL A 4 -1.35 9.14 -6.01
N PHE A 5 -1.07 8.50 -4.87
CA PHE A 5 -2.09 8.11 -3.91
C PHE A 5 -1.58 8.27 -2.49
N THR A 6 -2.54 8.43 -1.59
CA THR A 6 -2.37 8.31 -0.15
C THR A 6 -3.49 7.43 0.37
N ALA A 7 -3.14 6.46 1.20
CA ALA A 7 -4.11 5.53 1.79
C ALA A 7 -3.67 5.15 3.21
N ALA A 8 -4.61 4.74 4.04
CA ALA A 8 -4.29 4.10 5.31
C ALA A 8 -3.67 2.71 5.04
N SER A 9 -2.55 2.41 5.69
CA SER A 9 -1.89 1.11 5.69
C SER A 9 -1.78 0.59 7.12
N PHE A 10 -1.75 -0.73 7.26
CA PHE A 10 -1.45 -1.38 8.53
C PHE A 10 -0.02 -1.92 8.48
N GLN A 11 0.85 -1.41 9.34
CA GLN A 11 2.25 -1.81 9.42
C GLN A 11 2.69 -1.86 10.90
N ASP A 12 3.28 -2.97 11.30
CA ASP A 12 3.83 -3.19 12.65
C ASP A 12 2.80 -2.95 13.78
N GLY A 13 1.54 -3.35 13.57
CA GLY A 13 0.48 -3.20 14.57
C GLY A 13 -0.20 -1.83 14.60
N GLU A 14 0.22 -0.90 13.75
CA GLU A 14 -0.26 0.48 13.73
C GLU A 14 -0.87 0.85 12.37
N ILE A 15 -1.85 1.76 12.39
CA ILE A 15 -2.39 2.39 11.19
C ILE A 15 -1.55 3.62 10.87
N LYS A 16 -1.02 3.69 9.66
CA LYS A 16 -0.18 4.80 9.16
C LYS A 16 -0.67 5.24 7.78
N ASP A 17 -0.42 6.49 7.41
CA ASP A 17 -0.63 6.92 6.03
C ASP A 17 0.55 6.46 5.17
N VAL A 18 0.26 5.72 4.09
CA VAL A 18 1.23 5.40 3.05
C VAL A 18 1.04 6.34 1.86
N ARG A 19 2.12 6.97 1.41
CA ARG A 19 2.13 7.81 0.21
C ARG A 19 3.08 7.21 -0.82
N LEU A 20 2.63 7.08 -2.06
CA LEU A 20 3.50 6.58 -3.15
C LEU A 20 4.76 7.44 -3.31
N GLU A 21 4.65 8.75 -3.03
CA GLU A 21 5.76 9.70 -3.16
C GLU A 21 6.91 9.42 -2.19
N ASP A 22 6.64 8.83 -1.03
CA ASP A 22 7.67 8.51 -0.04
C ASP A 22 8.65 7.46 -0.57
N TYR A 23 8.27 6.70 -1.60
CA TYR A 23 9.08 5.65 -2.22
C TYR A 23 9.84 6.09 -3.48
N ARG A 24 9.91 7.40 -3.79
CA ARG A 24 10.72 7.87 -4.92
C ARG A 24 12.18 7.40 -4.83
N GLY A 25 12.74 7.00 -5.96
CA GLY A 25 14.10 6.46 -6.05
C GLY A 25 14.25 4.99 -5.62
N ARG A 26 13.15 4.32 -5.25
CA ARG A 26 13.11 2.89 -4.90
C ARG A 26 12.26 2.13 -5.91
N TRP A 27 12.58 0.85 -6.12
CA TRP A 27 11.68 -0.06 -6.82
C TRP A 27 10.50 -0.40 -5.90
N VAL A 28 9.29 -0.35 -6.46
CA VAL A 28 8.03 -0.59 -5.73
C VAL A 28 7.20 -1.61 -6.49
N VAL A 29 6.64 -2.58 -5.78
CA VAL A 29 5.62 -3.49 -6.29
C VAL A 29 4.30 -3.14 -5.60
N LEU A 30 3.29 -2.77 -6.39
CA LEU A 30 1.92 -2.55 -5.92
C LEU A 30 1.08 -3.76 -6.35
N PHE A 31 0.55 -4.48 -5.37
CA PHE A 31 -0.24 -5.69 -5.60
C PHE A 31 -1.67 -5.49 -5.10
N PHE A 32 -2.65 -5.87 -5.93
CA PHE A 32 -4.06 -5.84 -5.60
C PHE A 32 -4.57 -7.27 -5.44
N TYR A 33 -5.40 -7.51 -4.42
CA TYR A 33 -6.09 -8.78 -4.19
C TYR A 33 -7.57 -8.50 -3.90
N GLY A 34 -8.40 -9.56 -3.96
CA GLY A 34 -9.86 -9.42 -3.91
C GLY A 34 -10.41 -8.89 -2.59
N SER A 35 -10.31 -9.67 -1.52
CA SER A 35 -10.79 -9.30 -0.18
C SER A 35 -9.98 -10.03 0.88
N ASP A 36 -9.92 -9.44 2.06
CA ASP A 36 -9.52 -10.16 3.27
C ASP A 36 -10.54 -11.25 3.60
N PHE A 37 -10.07 -12.31 4.27
CA PHE A 37 -10.90 -13.40 4.82
C PHE A 37 -11.85 -14.07 3.81
N THR A 38 -11.36 -14.40 2.61
CA THR A 38 -12.11 -15.24 1.68
C THR A 38 -12.21 -16.68 2.16
N PHE A 39 -13.19 -17.42 1.63
CA PHE A 39 -13.35 -18.86 1.88
C PHE A 39 -12.08 -19.63 1.46
N VAL A 40 -11.65 -20.55 2.32
CA VAL A 40 -10.58 -21.54 2.12
C VAL A 40 -11.13 -22.94 2.34
#